data_AF-A0A267EXB9-F1
#
_entry.id   AF-A0A267EXB9-F1
#
_cell.length_a   1.000
_cell.length_b   1.000
_cell.length_c   1.000
_cell.angle_alpha   90.00
_cell.angle_beta   90.00
_cell.angle_gamma   90.00
#
_symmetry.space_group_name_H-M   'P 1'
#
loop_
_entity.id
_entity.type
_entity.pdbx_description
1 polymer ?
#
loop_
_entity_poly.entity_id
_entity_poly.type
_entity_poly.pdbx_seq_one_letter_code
_entity_poly.pdbx_strand_id
1 'polypeptide(L)'
;DLANKKADLLMDKKLEEKSKKPARASDISVEDQMQQLSLGADGPAPETPESLRFRSLPQDMQRRLLLEYPRILATAMHQYSEGDNCEDILLKAFEDSSEMLRVHNSDGDNPMASALARQQGERAEKLVDIAVKRNPDALDDRTRHRESLLMLSTQSGSSADSLMERLLIREPTQLHRLYDNDGRNFLHHCALEESTEVLVSGLRVTKRLIEEGRLAAGQVSAAIHMNDRRVTRCFT
;
A
#
# COMPACT_ATOMS: atom_id res chain seq x y z
N ASP A 1 -45.09 -62.99 15.50
CA ASP A 1 -44.22 -63.24 14.35
C ASP A 1 -44.27 -62.16 13.24
N LEU A 2 -44.37 -60.87 13.57
CA LEU A 2 -44.08 -59.79 12.59
C LEU A 2 -43.60 -58.46 13.23
N ALA A 3 -43.48 -58.41 14.57
CA ALA A 3 -43.06 -57.22 15.30
C ALA A 3 -41.57 -57.21 15.70
N ASN A 4 -40.96 -58.39 15.95
CA ASN A 4 -39.53 -58.47 16.32
C ASN A 4 -38.56 -58.49 15.14
N LYS A 5 -39.01 -58.68 13.89
CA LYS A 5 -38.14 -58.57 12.69
C LYS A 5 -37.95 -57.15 12.17
N LYS A 6 -38.72 -56.18 12.68
CA LYS A 6 -38.68 -54.77 12.21
C LYS A 6 -37.78 -53.87 13.06
N ALA A 7 -37.39 -54.32 14.26
CA ALA A 7 -36.47 -53.59 15.14
C ALA A 7 -35.00 -53.84 14.78
N ASP A 8 -34.64 -55.06 14.36
CA ASP A 8 -33.25 -55.39 14.00
C ASP A 8 -32.81 -54.77 12.66
N LEU A 9 -33.73 -54.58 11.71
CA LEU A 9 -33.45 -53.87 10.45
C LEU A 9 -33.32 -52.34 10.60
N LEU A 10 -33.69 -51.77 11.75
CA LEU A 10 -33.62 -50.32 12.00
C LEU A 10 -32.33 -49.88 12.71
N MET A 11 -31.59 -50.82 13.31
CA MET A 11 -30.32 -50.52 13.99
C MET A 11 -29.10 -50.68 13.07
N ASP A 12 -29.16 -51.54 12.06
CA ASP A 12 -28.05 -51.71 11.09
C ASP A 12 -27.95 -50.54 10.10
N LYS A 13 -29.06 -49.88 9.74
CA LYS A 13 -29.02 -48.64 8.92
C LYS A 13 -28.53 -47.40 9.68
N LYS A 14 -28.47 -47.44 11.01
CA LYS A 14 -27.98 -46.31 11.83
C LYS A 14 -26.49 -46.41 12.19
N LEU A 15 -25.82 -47.52 11.84
CA LEU A 15 -24.40 -47.73 12.10
C LEU A 15 -23.50 -47.65 10.86
N GLU A 16 -24.07 -47.66 9.64
CA GLU A 16 -23.29 -47.40 8.41
C GLU A 16 -23.10 -45.91 8.06
N GLU A 17 -23.77 -44.99 8.75
CA GLU A 17 -23.64 -43.54 8.50
C GLU A 17 -22.61 -42.84 9.42
N LYS A 18 -21.75 -43.61 10.10
CA LYS A 18 -20.64 -43.10 10.94
C LYS A 18 -19.33 -43.83 10.68
N SER A 19 -18.86 -43.82 9.43
CA SER A 19 -17.43 -44.02 9.13
C SER A 19 -17.05 -43.46 7.76
N LYS A 20 -17.17 -42.14 7.60
CA LYS A 20 -16.26 -41.42 6.70
C LYS A 20 -15.26 -40.67 7.58
N LYS A 21 -14.06 -41.24 7.70
CA LYS A 21 -12.88 -40.52 8.20
C LYS A 21 -12.80 -39.17 7.47
N PRO A 22 -12.48 -38.06 8.16
CA PRO A 22 -12.19 -36.81 7.45
C PRO A 22 -10.96 -37.07 6.57
N ALA A 23 -11.15 -36.93 5.26
CA ALA A 23 -10.05 -36.92 4.33
C ALA A 23 -9.10 -35.78 4.72
N ARG A 24 -7.81 -36.10 4.70
CA ARG A 24 -6.69 -35.20 5.00
C ARG A 24 -6.86 -33.89 4.21
N ALA A 25 -6.80 -32.76 4.90
CA ALA A 25 -6.93 -31.42 4.33
C ALA A 25 -5.68 -31.01 3.51
N SER A 26 -5.35 -31.76 2.45
CA SER A 26 -4.17 -31.48 1.63
C SER A 26 -4.37 -31.48 0.12
N ASP A 27 -5.55 -31.76 -0.44
CA ASP A 27 -5.74 -31.78 -1.90
C ASP A 27 -7.11 -31.20 -2.32
N ILE A 28 -7.49 -30.04 -1.80
CA ILE A 28 -8.60 -29.28 -2.37
C ILE A 28 -7.99 -28.35 -3.43
N SER A 29 -8.33 -28.58 -4.70
CA SER A 29 -7.91 -27.67 -5.78
C SER A 29 -8.42 -26.26 -5.48
N VAL A 30 -7.61 -25.25 -5.81
CA VAL A 30 -7.97 -23.84 -5.69
C VAL A 30 -9.28 -23.53 -6.44
N GLU A 31 -9.57 -24.30 -7.50
CA GLU A 31 -10.83 -24.21 -8.26
C GLU A 31 -12.06 -24.64 -7.45
N ASP A 32 -11.93 -25.66 -6.59
CA ASP A 32 -13.02 -26.14 -5.74
C ASP A 32 -13.30 -25.18 -4.59
N GLN A 33 -12.27 -24.50 -4.06
CA GLN A 33 -12.44 -23.44 -3.06
C GLN A 33 -13.13 -22.20 -3.66
N MET A 34 -12.82 -21.86 -4.92
CA MET A 34 -13.51 -20.78 -5.63
C MET A 34 -14.97 -21.08 -5.95
N GLN A 35 -15.30 -22.34 -6.28
CA GLN A 35 -16.69 -22.73 -6.53
C GLN A 35 -17.54 -22.79 -5.26
N GLN A 36 -16.96 -23.18 -4.12
CA GLN A 36 -17.69 -23.24 -2.85
C GLN A 36 -18.04 -21.86 -2.27
N LEU A 37 -17.29 -20.81 -2.61
CA LEU A 37 -17.65 -19.42 -2.27
C LEU A 37 -18.86 -18.88 -3.07
N SER A 38 -19.34 -19.60 -4.07
CA SER A 38 -20.43 -19.17 -4.98
C SER A 38 -21.78 -19.84 -4.76
N LEU A 39 -21.95 -20.70 -3.74
CA LEU A 39 -23.18 -21.49 -3.55
C LEU A 39 -23.78 -21.28 -2.15
N GLY A 40 -24.13 -20.03 -1.83
CA GLY A 40 -25.21 -19.71 -0.90
C GLY A 40 -26.51 -19.48 -1.67
N ALA A 41 -27.66 -19.86 -1.12
CA ALA A 41 -28.92 -20.10 -1.81
C ALA A 41 -29.69 -18.87 -2.37
N ASP A 42 -29.03 -17.75 -2.61
CA ASP A 42 -29.57 -16.63 -3.38
C ASP A 42 -28.65 -16.41 -4.59
N GLY A 43 -29.23 -16.09 -5.76
CA GLY A 43 -28.46 -15.87 -6.99
C GLY A 43 -27.29 -14.88 -6.77
N PRO A 44 -26.32 -14.82 -7.71
CA PRO A 44 -25.14 -13.97 -7.54
C PRO A 44 -25.58 -12.58 -7.13
N ALA A 45 -25.05 -12.10 -6.00
CA ALA A 45 -25.37 -10.80 -5.46
C ALA A 45 -25.29 -9.76 -6.59
N PRO A 46 -26.25 -8.81 -6.67
CA PRO A 46 -26.30 -7.84 -7.75
C PRO A 46 -24.94 -7.16 -7.91
N GLU A 47 -24.45 -7.10 -9.15
CA GLU A 47 -23.15 -6.50 -9.44
C GLU A 47 -23.18 -5.01 -9.06
N THR A 48 -22.41 -4.69 -8.02
CA THR A 48 -22.20 -3.30 -7.61
C THR A 48 -21.05 -2.68 -8.42
N PRO A 49 -20.98 -1.35 -8.57
CA PRO A 49 -19.83 -0.68 -9.18
C PRO A 49 -18.48 -1.09 -8.57
N GLU A 50 -18.47 -1.37 -7.27
CA GLU A 50 -17.30 -1.82 -6.51
C GLU A 50 -16.90 -3.25 -6.91
N SER A 51 -17.88 -4.15 -7.06
CA SER A 51 -17.65 -5.52 -7.53
C SER A 51 -17.09 -5.55 -8.96
N LEU A 52 -17.58 -4.67 -9.84
CA LEU A 52 -17.08 -4.53 -11.21
C LEU A 52 -15.65 -4.00 -11.23
N ARG A 53 -15.33 -3.03 -10.37
CA ARG A 53 -13.95 -2.53 -10.21
C ARG A 53 -13.03 -3.62 -9.68
N PHE A 54 -13.44 -4.38 -8.67
CA PHE A 54 -12.64 -5.50 -8.16
C PHE A 54 -12.36 -6.56 -9.24
N ARG A 55 -13.36 -6.92 -10.04
CA ARG A 55 -13.21 -7.86 -11.16
C ARG A 55 -12.34 -7.33 -12.29
N SER A 56 -12.21 -6.01 -12.41
CA SER A 56 -11.34 -5.37 -13.39
C SER A 56 -9.86 -5.37 -12.97
N LEU A 57 -9.52 -5.75 -11.73
CA LEU A 57 -8.14 -5.89 -11.28
C LEU A 57 -7.45 -7.09 -11.96
N PRO A 58 -6.11 -7.09 -12.11
CA PRO A 58 -5.37 -8.26 -12.60
C PRO A 58 -5.64 -9.52 -11.74
N GLN A 59 -5.74 -10.70 -12.37
CA GLN A 59 -6.06 -11.95 -11.66
C GLN A 59 -5.10 -12.26 -10.50
N ASP A 60 -3.80 -11.97 -10.68
CA ASP A 60 -2.77 -12.17 -9.66
C ASP A 60 -3.01 -11.29 -8.42
N MET A 61 -3.60 -10.11 -8.62
CA MET A 61 -3.95 -9.17 -7.57
C MET A 61 -5.25 -9.59 -6.86
N GLN A 62 -6.26 -10.03 -7.60
CA GLN A 62 -7.47 -10.62 -7.03
C GLN A 62 -7.14 -11.84 -6.17
N ARG A 63 -6.26 -12.72 -6.67
CA ARG A 63 -5.81 -13.93 -5.97
C ARG A 63 -5.08 -13.60 -4.67
N ARG A 64 -4.18 -12.61 -4.68
CA ARG A 64 -3.50 -12.15 -3.44
C ARG A 64 -4.48 -11.56 -2.43
N LEU A 65 -5.41 -10.71 -2.88
CA LEU A 65 -6.44 -10.14 -2.00
C LEU A 65 -7.32 -11.22 -1.35
N LEU A 66 -7.66 -12.27 -2.08
CA LEU A 66 -8.53 -13.35 -1.59
C LEU A 66 -7.78 -14.43 -0.79
N LEU A 67 -6.52 -14.72 -1.09
CA LEU A 67 -5.77 -15.82 -0.47
C LEU A 67 -4.77 -15.36 0.59
N GLU A 68 -4.16 -14.18 0.44
CA GLU A 68 -3.12 -13.66 1.37
C GLU A 68 -3.70 -12.71 2.43
N TYR A 69 -4.79 -12.01 2.11
CA TYR A 69 -5.42 -11.04 3.02
C TYR A 69 -6.87 -11.35 3.46
N PRO A 70 -7.36 -12.61 3.51
CA PRO A 70 -8.80 -12.90 3.69
C PRO A 70 -9.34 -12.39 5.03
N ARG A 71 -8.54 -12.36 6.10
CA ARG A 71 -8.98 -11.80 7.39
C ARG A 71 -9.20 -10.29 7.32
N ILE A 72 -8.35 -9.58 6.57
CA ILE A 72 -8.40 -8.12 6.47
C ILE A 72 -9.57 -7.72 5.58
N LEU A 73 -9.75 -8.43 4.46
CA LEU A 73 -10.91 -8.23 3.60
C LEU A 73 -12.21 -8.56 4.35
N ALA A 74 -12.26 -9.64 5.13
CA ALA A 74 -13.43 -9.98 5.93
C ALA A 74 -13.76 -8.91 7.00
N THR A 75 -12.75 -8.43 7.73
CA THR A 75 -12.93 -7.33 8.69
C THR A 75 -13.40 -6.06 7.99
N ALA A 76 -12.79 -5.70 6.86
CA ALA A 76 -13.17 -4.53 6.07
C ALA A 76 -14.62 -4.60 5.57
N MET A 77 -15.05 -5.78 5.08
CA MET A 77 -16.42 -6.00 4.62
C MET A 77 -17.42 -5.94 5.79
N HIS A 78 -17.03 -6.41 6.98
CA HIS A 78 -17.85 -6.31 8.17
C HIS A 78 -18.03 -4.85 8.60
N GLN A 79 -16.94 -4.10 8.74
CA GLN A 79 -16.96 -2.66 9.08
C GLN A 79 -17.77 -1.85 8.07
N TYR A 80 -17.60 -2.12 6.77
CA TYR A 80 -18.40 -1.49 5.73
C TYR A 80 -19.90 -1.75 5.91
N SER A 81 -20.26 -2.98 6.28
CA SER A 81 -21.65 -3.36 6.54
C SER A 81 -22.23 -2.70 7.81
N GLU A 82 -21.37 -2.32 8.75
CA GLU A 82 -21.73 -1.56 9.95
C GLU A 82 -21.87 -0.05 9.69
N GLY A 83 -21.49 0.42 8.49
CA GLY A 83 -21.60 1.82 8.06
C GLY A 83 -20.34 2.65 8.26
N ASP A 84 -19.19 2.01 8.54
CA ASP A 84 -17.90 2.69 8.66
C ASP A 84 -17.46 3.32 7.32
N ASN A 85 -16.69 4.41 7.40
CA ASN A 85 -16.17 5.09 6.22
C ASN A 85 -15.10 4.24 5.53
N CYS A 86 -15.17 4.13 4.20
CA CYS A 86 -14.20 3.37 3.41
C CYS A 86 -12.75 3.81 3.63
N GLU A 87 -12.48 5.10 3.85
CA GLU A 87 -11.14 5.59 4.13
C GLU A 87 -10.60 5.03 5.45
N ASP A 88 -11.41 5.06 6.51
CA ASP A 88 -11.01 4.51 7.82
C ASP A 88 -10.78 3.01 7.76
N ILE A 89 -11.64 2.29 7.03
CA ILE A 89 -11.48 0.86 6.77
C ILE A 89 -10.16 0.58 6.05
N LEU A 90 -9.83 1.35 5.01
CA LEU A 90 -8.59 1.19 4.25
C LEU A 90 -7.36 1.53 5.08
N LEU A 91 -7.40 2.60 5.88
CA LEU A 91 -6.32 2.94 6.80
C LEU A 91 -6.11 1.83 7.82
N LYS A 92 -7.19 1.26 8.36
CA LYS A 92 -7.11 0.14 9.28
C LYS A 92 -6.50 -1.11 8.63
N ALA A 93 -6.85 -1.38 7.38
CA ALA A 93 -6.24 -2.47 6.60
C ALA A 93 -4.73 -2.26 6.40
N PHE A 94 -4.27 -1.04 6.13
CA PHE A 94 -2.84 -0.73 6.07
C PHE A 94 -2.14 -0.85 7.43
N GLU A 95 -2.82 -0.52 8.53
CA GLU A 95 -2.27 -0.74 9.87
C GLU A 95 -2.10 -2.23 10.20
N ASP A 96 -3.10 -3.04 9.85
CA ASP A 96 -3.13 -4.47 10.13
C ASP A 96 -2.27 -5.28 9.14
N SER A 97 -1.95 -4.72 7.98
CA SER A 97 -0.99 -5.25 7.00
C SER A 97 -0.12 -4.18 6.38
N SER A 98 0.82 -3.70 7.17
CA SER A 98 1.76 -2.65 6.78
C SER A 98 2.71 -3.04 5.65
N GLU A 99 2.86 -4.33 5.32
CA GLU A 99 3.58 -4.79 4.12
C GLU A 99 2.94 -4.30 2.82
N MET A 100 1.63 -4.03 2.83
CA MET A 100 0.93 -3.47 1.66
C MET A 100 1.43 -2.06 1.29
N LEU A 101 2.06 -1.34 2.23
CA LEU A 101 2.67 -0.03 1.97
C LEU A 101 3.90 -0.11 1.06
N ARG A 102 4.42 -1.32 0.79
CA ARG A 102 5.56 -1.58 -0.10
C ARG A 102 5.17 -2.20 -1.44
N VAL A 103 3.88 -2.44 -1.64
CA VAL A 103 3.36 -3.01 -2.89
C VAL A 103 3.29 -1.89 -3.93
N HIS A 104 3.96 -2.11 -5.06
CA HIS A 104 4.00 -1.15 -6.14
C HIS A 104 2.88 -1.38 -7.14
N ASN A 105 2.28 -0.30 -7.64
CA ASN A 105 1.32 -0.32 -8.75
C ASN A 105 2.05 -0.50 -10.11
N SER A 106 1.30 -0.45 -11.22
CA SER A 106 1.86 -0.55 -12.57
C SER A 106 2.84 0.57 -12.93
N ASP A 107 2.68 1.74 -12.30
CA ASP A 107 3.57 2.89 -12.47
C ASP A 107 4.81 2.79 -11.58
N GLY A 108 4.95 1.70 -10.82
CA GLY A 108 6.08 1.48 -9.92
C GLY A 108 6.03 2.38 -8.68
N ASP A 109 4.85 2.85 -8.29
CA ASP A 109 4.62 3.63 -7.08
C ASP A 109 4.03 2.76 -5.99
N ASN A 110 4.57 2.87 -4.79
CA ASN A 110 3.90 2.38 -3.59
C ASN A 110 2.71 3.30 -3.23
N PRO A 111 1.84 2.94 -2.27
CA PRO A 111 0.64 3.72 -1.96
C PRO A 111 0.94 5.18 -1.55
N MET A 112 2.03 5.42 -0.83
CA MET A 112 2.45 6.77 -0.41
C MET A 112 2.92 7.61 -1.61
N ALA A 113 3.76 7.04 -2.46
CA ALA A 113 4.23 7.69 -3.68
C ALA A 113 3.06 8.01 -4.63
N SER A 114 2.16 7.05 -4.81
CA SER A 114 0.96 7.19 -5.64
C SER A 114 0.03 8.30 -5.12
N ALA A 115 -0.10 8.46 -3.79
CA ALA A 115 -0.87 9.55 -3.19
C ALA A 115 -0.22 10.92 -3.46
N LEU A 116 1.10 11.04 -3.30
CA LEU A 116 1.85 12.27 -3.58
C LEU A 116 1.78 12.67 -5.06
N ALA A 117 2.00 11.72 -5.97
CA ALA A 117 1.91 11.94 -7.42
C ALA A 117 0.50 12.39 -7.87
N ARG A 118 -0.54 12.04 -7.10
CA ARG A 118 -1.93 12.45 -7.32
C ARG A 118 -2.35 13.67 -6.51
N GLN A 119 -1.38 14.39 -5.94
CA GLN A 119 -1.58 15.59 -5.12
C GLN A 119 -2.50 15.36 -3.90
N GLN A 120 -2.52 14.14 -3.37
CA GLN A 120 -3.32 13.75 -2.20
C GLN A 120 -2.48 13.82 -0.92
N GLY A 121 -1.93 14.99 -0.61
CA GLY A 121 -0.97 15.18 0.49
C GLY A 121 -1.47 14.70 1.86
N GLU A 122 -2.75 14.95 2.19
CA GLU A 122 -3.35 14.49 3.45
C GLU A 122 -3.39 12.95 3.55
N ARG A 123 -3.71 12.27 2.44
CA ARG A 123 -3.72 10.80 2.40
C ARG A 123 -2.31 10.23 2.48
N ALA A 124 -1.36 10.86 1.79
CA ALA A 124 0.05 10.50 1.90
C ALA A 124 0.55 10.63 3.34
N GLU A 125 0.17 11.69 4.04
CA GLU A 125 0.48 11.91 5.45
C GLU A 125 -0.06 10.80 6.36
N LYS A 126 -1.34 10.42 6.21
CA LYS A 126 -1.92 9.29 6.97
C LYS A 126 -1.18 7.97 6.71
N LEU A 127 -0.83 7.68 5.46
CA LEU A 127 -0.08 6.47 5.09
C LEU A 127 1.36 6.48 5.63
N VAL A 128 2.02 7.63 5.59
CA VAL A 128 3.37 7.82 6.16
C VAL A 128 3.33 7.64 7.68
N ASP A 129 2.29 8.11 8.37
CA ASP A 129 2.14 7.90 9.81
C ASP A 129 1.99 6.42 10.17
N ILE A 130 1.28 5.64 9.34
CA ILE A 130 1.19 4.19 9.48
C ILE A 130 2.57 3.56 9.23
N ALA A 131 3.26 3.95 8.15
CA ALA A 131 4.59 3.44 7.82
C ALA A 131 5.59 3.67 8.97
N VAL A 132 5.66 4.89 9.51
CA VAL A 132 6.54 5.22 10.66
C VAL A 132 6.29 4.28 11.84
N LYS A 133 5.04 3.93 12.13
CA LYS A 133 4.65 3.11 13.28
C LYS A 133 4.82 1.61 13.04
N ARG A 134 4.58 1.14 11.81
CA ARG A 134 4.33 -0.28 11.52
C ARG A 134 5.26 -0.88 10.46
N ASN A 135 5.81 -0.09 9.56
CA ASN A 135 6.74 -0.54 8.51
C ASN A 135 7.63 0.62 8.03
N PRO A 136 8.64 1.03 8.82
CA PRO A 136 9.44 2.20 8.52
C PRO A 136 10.30 2.03 7.26
N ASP A 137 10.60 0.80 6.85
CA ASP A 137 11.34 0.48 5.64
C ASP A 137 10.58 0.90 4.37
N ALA A 138 9.24 0.97 4.43
CA ALA A 138 8.41 1.44 3.32
C ALA A 138 8.68 2.91 2.93
N LEU A 139 9.26 3.70 3.83
CA LEU A 139 9.62 5.10 3.58
C LEU A 139 10.88 5.24 2.72
N ASP A 140 11.67 4.18 2.61
CA ASP A 140 12.92 4.16 1.85
C ASP A 140 12.74 3.56 0.44
N ASP A 141 11.56 3.00 0.16
CA ASP A 141 11.19 2.53 -1.17
C ASP A 141 11.18 3.71 -2.17
N ARG A 142 11.56 3.41 -3.41
CA ARG A 142 11.74 4.39 -4.49
C ARG A 142 10.81 4.04 -5.64
N THR A 143 10.33 5.06 -6.35
CA THR A 143 9.55 4.86 -7.58
C THR A 143 10.39 4.16 -8.65
N ARG A 144 9.76 3.73 -9.74
CA ARG A 144 10.47 3.25 -10.95
C ARG A 144 11.48 4.27 -11.50
N HIS A 145 11.23 5.56 -11.31
CA HIS A 145 12.12 6.65 -11.71
C HIS A 145 13.19 6.96 -10.67
N ARG A 146 13.24 6.15 -9.62
CA ARG A 146 14.07 6.32 -8.44
C ARG A 146 13.75 7.61 -7.69
N GLU A 147 12.52 8.09 -7.63
CA GLU A 147 12.18 9.27 -6.81
C GLU A 147 11.94 8.86 -5.34
N SER A 148 12.26 9.73 -4.38
CA SER A 148 11.81 9.57 -2.97
C SER A 148 10.46 10.22 -2.76
N LEU A 149 9.80 9.81 -1.67
CA LEU A 149 8.68 10.57 -1.10
C LEU A 149 9.00 12.05 -0.89
N LEU A 150 10.23 12.41 -0.48
CA LEU A 150 10.63 13.83 -0.37
C LEU A 150 10.61 14.55 -1.73
N MET A 151 11.06 13.91 -2.81
CA MET A 151 11.03 14.53 -4.15
C MET A 151 9.58 14.69 -4.62
N LEU A 152 8.77 13.64 -4.47
CA LEU A 152 7.36 13.66 -4.83
C LEU A 152 6.53 14.64 -4.01
N SER A 153 6.94 14.96 -2.77
CA SER A 153 6.25 15.96 -1.95
C SER A 153 6.28 17.36 -2.54
N THR A 154 7.16 17.64 -3.51
CA THR A 154 7.19 18.94 -4.19
C THR A 154 5.96 19.21 -5.07
N GLN A 155 5.27 18.16 -5.51
CA GLN A 155 4.10 18.23 -6.39
C GLN A 155 2.77 18.33 -5.62
N SER A 156 2.80 18.09 -4.31
CA SER A 156 1.60 18.09 -3.47
C SER A 156 1.31 19.52 -2.99
N GLY A 157 0.03 19.93 -2.97
CA GLY A 157 -0.38 21.26 -2.52
C GLY A 157 -0.08 21.55 -1.04
N SER A 158 -0.68 22.57 -0.45
CA SER A 158 -0.31 23.14 0.87
C SER A 158 -0.12 22.20 2.08
N SER A 159 -0.67 20.98 2.09
CA SER A 159 -0.38 19.97 3.14
C SER A 159 0.98 19.28 2.99
N ALA A 160 1.64 19.46 1.84
CA ALA A 160 2.92 18.86 1.52
C ALA A 160 4.08 19.44 2.33
N ASP A 161 3.99 20.68 2.80
CA ASP A 161 5.04 21.31 3.58
C ASP A 161 5.30 20.54 4.88
N SER A 162 4.23 20.22 5.63
CA SER A 162 4.33 19.43 6.88
C SER A 162 4.98 18.07 6.62
N LEU A 163 4.52 17.37 5.59
CA LEU A 163 5.03 16.05 5.26
C LEU A 163 6.50 16.10 4.77
N MET A 164 6.82 17.04 3.88
CA MET A 164 8.17 17.31 3.38
C MET A 164 9.13 17.56 4.54
N GLU A 165 8.76 18.45 5.47
CA GLU A 165 9.59 18.76 6.63
C GLU A 165 9.84 17.51 7.48
N ARG A 166 8.81 16.71 7.75
CA ARG A 166 8.95 15.46 8.52
C ARG A 166 9.83 14.44 7.83
N LEU A 167 9.69 14.27 6.51
CA LEU A 167 10.55 13.37 5.72
C LEU A 167 12.02 13.83 5.77
N LEU A 168 12.27 15.14 5.62
CA LEU A 168 13.62 15.71 5.66
C LEU A 168 14.23 15.63 7.07
N ILE A 169 13.44 15.84 8.12
CA ILE A 169 13.88 15.68 9.52
C ILE A 169 14.21 14.22 9.83
N ARG A 170 13.44 13.25 9.34
CA ARG A 170 13.71 11.81 9.55
C ARG A 170 15.09 11.45 9.00
N GLU A 171 15.36 11.81 7.75
CA GLU A 171 16.60 11.45 7.07
C GLU A 171 17.21 12.65 6.33
N PRO A 172 17.97 13.53 7.02
CA PRO A 172 18.53 14.75 6.42
C PRO A 172 19.48 14.47 5.25
N THR A 173 20.20 13.34 5.28
CA THR A 173 21.23 13.06 4.27
C THR A 173 20.64 12.74 2.91
N GLN A 174 19.33 12.44 2.82
CA GLN A 174 18.65 12.20 1.55
C GLN A 174 18.77 13.38 0.58
N LEU A 175 18.90 14.62 1.08
CA LEU A 175 19.04 15.83 0.27
C LEU A 175 20.19 15.74 -0.75
N HIS A 176 21.29 15.07 -0.38
CA HIS A 176 22.49 14.95 -1.22
C HIS A 176 22.79 13.51 -1.67
N ARG A 177 22.21 12.50 -1.00
CA ARG A 177 22.47 11.09 -1.33
C ARG A 177 21.48 10.51 -2.30
N LEU A 178 20.24 11.02 -2.30
CA LEU A 178 19.17 10.48 -3.11
C LEU A 178 18.92 11.36 -4.33
N TYR A 179 18.81 10.72 -5.49
CA TYR A 179 18.55 11.33 -6.78
C TYR A 179 17.72 10.37 -7.65
N ASP A 180 16.95 10.94 -8.56
CA ASP A 180 16.20 10.18 -9.57
C ASP A 180 17.11 9.67 -10.71
N ASN A 181 16.53 9.01 -11.70
CA ASN A 181 17.28 8.49 -12.86
C ASN A 181 18.00 9.56 -13.68
N ASP A 182 17.50 10.80 -13.66
CA ASP A 182 18.09 11.95 -14.36
C ASP A 182 19.16 12.66 -13.50
N GLY A 183 19.37 12.20 -12.26
CA GLY A 183 20.35 12.78 -11.33
C GLY A 183 19.81 13.98 -10.55
N ARG A 184 18.49 14.19 -10.54
CA ARG A 184 17.84 15.31 -9.86
C ARG A 184 17.54 14.93 -8.42
N ASN A 185 17.77 15.86 -7.51
CA ASN A 185 17.39 15.73 -6.11
C ASN A 185 16.15 16.60 -5.79
N PHE A 186 15.77 16.63 -4.51
CA PHE A 186 14.67 17.47 -4.01
C PHE A 186 14.75 18.94 -4.47
N LEU A 187 15.94 19.55 -4.46
CA LEU A 187 16.10 20.96 -4.85
C LEU A 187 15.81 21.17 -6.35
N HIS A 188 16.22 20.23 -7.19
CA HIS A 188 15.89 20.25 -8.62
C HIS A 188 14.39 20.07 -8.85
N HIS A 189 13.76 19.16 -8.11
CA HIS A 189 12.30 18.94 -8.17
C HIS A 189 11.53 20.20 -7.77
N CYS A 190 11.93 20.89 -6.69
CA CYS A 190 11.32 22.18 -6.34
C CYS A 190 11.44 23.23 -7.46
N ALA A 191 12.55 23.26 -8.19
CA ALA A 191 12.74 24.19 -9.30
C ALA A 191 11.89 23.81 -10.53
N LEU A 192 11.75 22.51 -10.82
CA LEU A 192 10.98 22.00 -11.95
C LEU A 192 9.47 22.19 -11.78
N GLU A 193 8.98 21.98 -10.56
CA GLU A 193 7.55 22.10 -10.23
C GLU A 193 7.15 23.54 -9.85
N GLU A 194 8.09 24.49 -9.88
CA GLU A 194 7.91 25.89 -9.46
C GLU A 194 7.43 26.05 -8.00
N SER A 195 7.68 25.03 -7.16
CA SER A 195 7.25 24.94 -5.76
C SER A 195 8.12 25.78 -4.82
N THR A 196 8.04 27.10 -4.98
CA THR A 196 8.87 28.07 -4.24
C THR A 196 8.63 28.01 -2.72
N GLU A 197 7.39 27.80 -2.28
CA GLU A 197 7.06 27.72 -0.85
C GLU A 197 7.70 26.49 -0.20
N VAL A 198 7.57 25.32 -0.84
CA VAL A 198 8.21 24.06 -0.43
C VAL A 198 9.73 24.21 -0.39
N LEU A 199 10.33 24.88 -1.37
CA LEU A 199 11.76 25.17 -1.39
C LEU A 199 12.18 26.02 -0.19
N VAL A 200 11.48 27.13 0.07
CA VAL A 200 11.79 28.02 1.20
C VAL A 200 11.65 27.29 2.53
N SER A 201 10.61 26.47 2.69
CA SER A 201 10.43 25.67 3.90
C SER A 201 11.55 24.62 4.05
N GLY A 202 11.85 23.88 2.98
CA GLY A 202 12.93 22.89 2.95
C GLY A 202 14.29 23.49 3.29
N LEU A 203 14.60 24.70 2.78
CA LEU A 203 15.82 25.43 3.11
C LEU A 203 15.85 25.88 4.58
N ARG A 204 14.72 26.31 5.14
CA ARG A 204 14.61 26.68 6.56
C ARG A 204 14.88 25.48 7.47
N VAL A 205 14.30 24.32 7.15
CA VAL A 205 14.56 23.07 7.88
C VAL A 205 16.00 22.63 7.71
N THR A 206 16.54 22.70 6.49
CA THR A 206 17.95 22.37 6.20
C THR A 206 18.89 23.23 7.04
N LYS A 207 18.66 24.54 7.13
CA LYS A 207 19.44 25.45 7.98
C LYS A 207 19.41 25.00 9.45
N ARG A 208 18.23 24.73 10.00
CA ARG A 208 18.07 24.23 11.37
C ARG A 208 18.84 22.93 11.59
N LEU A 209 18.77 21.98 10.65
CA LEU A 209 19.48 20.70 10.73
C LEU A 209 21.01 20.87 10.69
N ILE A 210 21.53 21.90 10.01
CA ILE A 210 22.95 22.26 10.05
C ILE A 210 23.33 22.83 11.42
N GLU A 211 22.52 23.74 11.96
CA GLU A 211 22.73 24.34 13.29
C GLU A 211 22.70 23.27 14.41
N GLU A 212 21.86 22.25 14.25
CA GLU A 212 21.79 21.07 15.13
C GLU A 212 22.94 20.05 14.91
N GLY A 213 23.80 20.24 13.91
CA GLY A 213 24.90 19.31 13.58
C GLY A 213 24.44 17.98 12.95
N ARG A 214 23.18 17.89 12.52
CA ARG A 214 22.58 16.68 11.90
C ARG A 214 22.81 16.61 10.39
N LEU A 215 23.25 17.71 9.78
CA LEU A 215 23.58 17.81 8.37
C LEU A 215 24.78 18.75 8.19
N ALA A 216 25.77 18.38 7.39
CA ALA A 216 26.92 19.23 7.14
C ALA A 216 26.64 20.22 6.01
N ALA A 217 27.10 21.48 6.14
CA ALA A 217 26.98 22.48 5.06
C ALA A 217 27.62 22.01 3.74
N GLY A 218 28.72 21.24 3.81
CA GLY A 218 29.36 20.64 2.63
C GLY A 218 28.47 19.63 1.90
N GLN A 219 27.59 18.92 2.61
CA GLN A 219 26.62 18.00 2.02
C GLN A 219 25.53 18.76 1.27
N VAL A 220 25.05 19.88 1.83
CA VAL A 220 24.09 20.76 1.16
C VAL A 220 24.70 21.41 -0.06
N SER A 221 25.95 21.88 0.05
CA SER A 221 26.70 22.40 -1.10
C SER A 221 26.80 21.35 -2.21
N ALA A 222 27.14 20.09 -1.87
CA ALA A 222 27.18 19.00 -2.85
C ALA A 222 25.81 18.78 -3.52
N ALA A 223 24.71 18.85 -2.77
CA ALA A 223 23.35 18.73 -3.31
C ALA A 223 23.00 19.82 -4.32
N ILE A 224 23.42 21.07 -4.07
CA ILE A 224 23.16 22.22 -4.96
C ILE A 224 23.98 22.11 -6.25
N HIS A 225 25.22 21.62 -6.16
CA HIS A 225 26.12 21.51 -7.31
C HIS A 225 25.99 20.18 -8.07
N MET A 226 24.98 19.35 -7.76
CA MET A 226 24.75 18.13 -8.55
C MET A 226 24.30 18.49 -9.95
N ASN A 227 24.92 17.87 -10.96
CA ASN A 227 24.58 18.08 -12.36
C ASN A 227 23.36 17.24 -12.76
N ASP A 228 22.32 17.88 -13.29
CA ASP A 228 21.22 17.20 -14.00
C ASP A 228 21.72 16.68 -15.36
N ARG A 229 21.54 15.38 -15.60
CA ARG A 229 21.98 14.69 -16.83
C ARG A 229 21.20 15.12 -18.08
N ARG A 230 20.04 15.78 -17.94
CA ARG A 230 19.32 16.34 -19.10
C ARG A 230 19.98 17.60 -19.67
N VAL A 231 20.68 18.38 -18.85
CA VAL A 231 21.30 19.65 -19.30
C VAL A 231 22.57 19.41 -20.13
N THR A 232 23.18 18.22 -20.05
CA THR A 232 24.41 17.89 -20.79
C THR A 232 24.19 17.50 -22.26
N ARG A 233 22.95 17.50 -22.77
CA ARG A 233 22.66 17.18 -24.18
C ARG A 233 22.42 18.38 -25.10
N CYS A 234 22.61 19.61 -24.62
CA CYS A 234 22.36 20.82 -25.41
C CYS A 234 23.61 21.68 -25.61
N PHE A 235 24.77 21.11 -25.95
CA PHE A 235 25.89 21.84 -26.57
C PHE A 235 26.83 20.87 -27.30
N THR A 236 26.39 20.36 -28.46
CA THR A 236 27.28 19.88 -29.54
C THR A 236 26.60 20.12 -30.88
#